data_AF-A0AAN8IRA4-F1
#
_entry.id   AF-A0AAN8IRA4-F1
#
_cell.length_a   1.000
_cell.length_b   1.000
_cell.length_c   1.000
_cell.angle_alpha   90.00
_cell.angle_beta   90.00
_cell.angle_gamma   90.00
#
_symmetry.space_group_name_H-M   'P 1'
#
loop_
_entity.id
_entity.type
_entity.pdbx_description
1 polymer ?
#
loop_
_entity_poly.entity_id
_entity_poly.type
_entity_poly.pdbx_seq_one_letter_code
_entity_poly.pdbx_strand_id
1 'polypeptide(L)'
;MIDRIDRAWSKLDDETKEEYGEYYKAYFAKLWNELFMTMCSTKTYYVTDNYLHALTAVYPRHRYYCGWDAILLWIPLSLIPTWLSDFIMRSISHQERYPSAIEKKMARRKKLA
;
A
#
# COMPACT_ATOMS: atom_id res chain seq x y z
N MET A 1 -4.23 0.54 12.98
CA MET A 1 -4.01 1.29 11.70
C MET A 1 -4.95 2.49 11.59
N ILE A 2 -6.23 2.32 11.94
CA ILE A 2 -7.31 3.31 11.84
C ILE A 2 -6.95 4.66 12.50
N ASP A 3 -6.52 4.65 13.77
CA ASP A 3 -6.13 5.89 14.48
C ASP A 3 -5.00 6.68 13.79
N ARG A 4 -4.08 6.00 13.10
CA ARG A 4 -3.01 6.68 12.35
C ARG A 4 -3.59 7.40 11.14
N ILE A 5 -4.59 6.82 10.49
CA ILE A 5 -5.29 7.43 9.34
C ILE A 5 -6.12 8.61 9.83
N ASP A 6 -6.80 8.52 10.96
CA ASP A 6 -7.54 9.65 11.53
C ASP A 6 -6.64 10.83 11.89
N ARG A 7 -5.48 10.57 12.51
CA ARG A 7 -4.49 11.61 12.81
C ARG A 7 -3.85 12.23 11.57
N ALA A 8 -3.70 11.47 10.48
CA ALA A 8 -3.23 12.01 9.22
C ALA A 8 -4.33 12.86 8.56
N TRP A 9 -5.57 12.35 8.55
CA TRP A 9 -6.74 13.01 7.98
C TRP A 9 -7.05 14.35 8.64
N SER A 10 -6.91 14.46 9.96
CA SER A 10 -7.18 15.71 10.67
C SER A 10 -6.21 16.85 10.32
N LYS A 11 -5.02 16.51 9.79
CA LYS A 11 -3.99 17.47 9.40
C LYS A 11 -4.10 17.91 7.93
N LEU A 12 -4.95 17.27 7.13
CA LEU A 12 -5.16 17.64 5.74
C LEU A 12 -6.00 18.92 5.65
N ASP A 13 -5.72 19.71 4.62
CA ASP A 13 -6.59 20.80 4.17
C ASP A 13 -7.94 20.27 3.66
N ASP A 14 -8.94 21.15 3.63
CA ASP A 14 -10.30 20.76 3.31
C ASP A 14 -10.48 20.42 1.81
N GLU A 15 -9.67 21.00 0.92
CA GLU A 15 -9.64 20.65 -0.50
C GLU A 15 -9.21 19.19 -0.69
N THR A 16 -8.12 18.77 -0.04
CA THR A 16 -7.61 17.40 -0.09
C THR A 16 -8.60 16.42 0.55
N LYS A 17 -9.25 16.81 1.65
CA LYS A 17 -10.32 15.97 2.25
C LYS A 17 -11.49 15.78 1.30
N GLU A 18 -11.87 16.82 0.55
CA GLU A 18 -12.93 16.70 -0.46
C GLU A 18 -12.49 15.79 -1.61
N GLU A 19 -11.24 15.93 -2.10
CA GLU A 19 -10.69 15.13 -3.19
C GLU A 19 -10.74 13.62 -2.89
N TYR A 20 -10.35 13.22 -1.68
CA TYR A 20 -10.44 11.82 -1.25
C TYR A 20 -11.87 11.42 -0.89
N GLY A 21 -12.57 12.24 -0.11
CA GLY A 21 -13.89 11.96 0.46
C GLY A 21 -13.84 11.09 1.71
N GLU A 22 -14.71 11.38 2.68
CA GLU A 22 -14.76 10.67 3.97
C GLU A 22 -15.11 9.19 3.82
N TYR A 23 -15.99 8.86 2.86
CA TYR A 23 -16.38 7.48 2.60
C TYR A 23 -15.19 6.64 2.12
N TYR A 24 -14.38 7.18 1.20
CA TYR A 24 -13.17 6.51 0.73
C TYR A 24 -12.14 6.36 1.85
N LYS A 25 -11.96 7.38 2.70
CA LYS A 25 -11.08 7.31 3.87
C LYS A 25 -11.47 6.15 4.80
N ALA A 26 -12.74 6.03 5.18
CA ALA A 26 -13.21 4.96 6.05
C ALA A 26 -13.05 3.58 5.40
N TYR A 27 -13.40 3.46 4.12
CA TYR A 27 -13.20 2.24 3.33
C TYR A 27 -11.73 1.82 3.29
N PHE A 28 -10.84 2.76 2.93
CA PHE A 28 -9.40 2.55 2.84
C PHE A 28 -8.82 2.11 4.19
N ALA A 29 -9.23 2.74 5.28
CA ALA A 29 -8.74 2.39 6.62
C ALA A 29 -9.08 0.96 7.02
N LYS A 30 -10.30 0.50 6.72
CA LYS A 30 -10.73 -0.87 6.98
C LYS A 30 -9.99 -1.85 6.08
N LEU A 31 -9.99 -1.60 4.77
CA LEU A 31 -9.36 -2.47 3.78
C LEU A 31 -7.88 -2.69 4.07
N TRP A 32 -7.14 -1.62 4.34
CA TRP A 32 -5.72 -1.73 4.66
C TRP A 32 -5.47 -2.44 5.99
N ASN A 33 -6.30 -2.22 7.00
CA ASN A 33 -6.15 -2.91 8.28
C ASN A 33 -6.34 -4.42 8.12
N GLU A 34 -7.35 -4.85 7.36
CA GLU A 34 -7.59 -6.26 7.04
C GLU A 34 -6.43 -6.85 6.23
N LEU A 35 -6.01 -6.17 5.15
CA LEU A 35 -4.91 -6.63 4.30
C LEU A 35 -3.62 -6.82 5.09
N PHE A 36 -3.25 -5.86 5.95
CA PHE A 36 -2.06 -5.98 6.79
C PHE A 36 -2.16 -7.16 7.77
N MET A 37 -3.31 -7.35 8.41
CA MET A 37 -3.50 -8.46 9.35
C MET A 37 -3.40 -9.83 8.66
N THR A 38 -3.80 -9.93 7.39
CA THR A 38 -3.75 -11.19 6.62
C THR A 38 -2.40 -11.43 5.96
N MET A 39 -1.75 -10.38 5.43
CA MET A 39 -0.54 -10.51 4.62
C MET A 39 0.77 -10.40 5.42
N CYS A 40 0.75 -9.79 6.61
CA CYS A 40 1.95 -9.65 7.41
C CYS A 40 2.41 -10.99 8.02
N SER A 41 3.69 -11.30 7.82
CA SER A 41 4.32 -12.42 8.52
C SER A 41 4.55 -12.09 9.99
N THR A 42 4.27 -13.03 10.88
CA THR A 42 4.62 -12.97 12.31
C THR A 42 6.11 -13.22 12.57
N LYS A 43 6.87 -13.62 11.54
CA LYS A 43 8.27 -14.01 11.61
C LYS A 43 9.20 -12.79 11.60
N THR A 44 9.26 -12.07 12.71
CA THR A 44 10.11 -10.88 12.86
C THR A 44 11.60 -11.17 12.79
N TYR A 45 12.01 -12.42 13.03
CA TYR A 45 13.42 -12.84 13.00
C TYR A 45 14.11 -12.63 11.64
N TYR A 46 13.36 -12.57 10.53
CA TYR A 46 13.93 -12.25 9.22
C TYR A 46 14.64 -10.89 9.20
N VAL A 47 14.19 -9.95 10.04
CA VAL A 47 14.81 -8.63 10.17
C VAL A 47 16.12 -8.75 10.95
N THR A 48 16.10 -9.42 12.10
CA THR A 48 17.29 -9.57 12.95
C THR A 48 18.39 -10.39 12.28
N ASP A 49 18.02 -11.45 11.54
CA ASP A 49 18.97 -12.28 10.81
C ASP A 49 19.68 -11.49 9.70
N ASN A 50 18.93 -10.65 8.99
CA ASN A 50 19.50 -9.76 7.98
C ASN A 50 20.48 -8.76 8.59
N TYR A 51 20.16 -8.17 9.75
CA TYR A 51 21.09 -7.29 10.46
C TYR A 51 22.33 -8.04 10.94
N LEU A 52 22.16 -9.21 11.55
CA LEU A 52 23.26 -10.02 12.04
C LEU A 52 24.23 -10.38 10.90
N HIS A 53 23.69 -10.85 9.78
CA HIS A 53 24.50 -11.16 8.61
C HIS A 53 25.16 -9.91 8.02
N ALA A 54 24.48 -8.76 7.96
CA ALA A 54 25.08 -7.50 7.50
C ALA A 54 26.28 -7.05 8.35
N LEU A 55 26.24 -7.28 9.67
CA LEU A 55 27.32 -6.91 10.60
C LEU A 55 28.49 -7.90 10.62
N THR A 56 28.24 -9.17 10.29
CA THR A 56 29.22 -10.26 10.48
C THR A 56 29.78 -10.82 9.17
N ALA A 57 29.16 -10.53 8.02
CA ALA A 57 29.61 -11.03 6.74
C ALA A 57 30.96 -10.41 6.33
N VAL A 58 31.85 -11.24 5.79
CA VAL A 58 33.10 -10.79 5.15
C VAL A 58 32.81 -9.90 3.92
N TYR A 59 31.71 -10.18 3.22
CA TYR A 59 31.24 -9.42 2.05
C TYR A 59 29.75 -9.07 2.23
N PRO A 60 29.42 -7.99 2.96
CA PRO A 60 28.03 -7.59 3.17
C PRO A 60 27.38 -7.11 1.87
N ARG A 61 26.07 -7.32 1.75
CA ARG A 61 25.28 -6.86 0.61
C ARG A 61 24.92 -5.39 0.78
N HIS A 62 24.85 -4.66 -0.34
CA HIS A 62 24.39 -3.27 -0.32
C HIS A 62 22.89 -3.16 0.06
N ARG A 63 22.08 -4.18 -0.25
CA ARG A 63 20.65 -4.20 0.07
C ARG A 63 20.22 -5.57 0.59
N TYR A 64 19.63 -5.58 1.78
CA TYR A 64 19.06 -6.76 2.42
C TYR A 64 17.54 -6.72 2.32
N TYR A 65 16.95 -7.78 1.77
CA TYR A 65 15.51 -7.93 1.65
C TYR A 65 15.01 -8.87 2.75
N CYS A 66 14.09 -8.39 3.57
CA CYS A 66 13.59 -9.14 4.72
C CYS A 66 12.41 -10.01 4.29
N GLY A 67 12.60 -11.32 4.33
CA GLY A 67 11.54 -12.28 3.99
C GLY A 67 11.49 -12.69 2.53
N TRP A 68 10.89 -13.85 2.28
CA TRP A 68 10.71 -14.40 0.94
C TRP A 68 9.64 -13.67 0.14
N ASP A 69 8.62 -13.12 0.81
CA ASP A 69 7.59 -12.29 0.20
C ASP A 69 8.19 -11.01 -0.39
N ALA A 70 9.15 -10.38 0.31
CA ALA A 70 9.90 -9.26 -0.23
C ALA A 70 10.63 -9.65 -1.52
N ILE A 71 11.36 -10.77 -1.50
CA ILE A 71 12.21 -11.20 -2.61
C ILE A 71 11.39 -11.63 -3.83
N LEU A 72 10.34 -12.43 -3.63
CA LEU A 72 9.60 -13.08 -4.70
C LEU A 72 8.37 -12.30 -5.17
N LEU A 73 7.80 -11.42 -4.34
CA LEU A 73 6.55 -10.70 -4.65
C LEU A 73 6.80 -9.20 -4.76
N TRP A 74 7.24 -8.57 -3.67
CA TRP A 74 7.25 -7.11 -3.60
C TRP A 74 8.34 -6.47 -4.47
N ILE A 75 9.53 -7.09 -4.58
CA ILE A 75 10.60 -6.57 -5.46
C ILE A 75 10.21 -6.71 -6.93
N PRO A 76 9.81 -7.88 -7.46
CA PRO A 76 9.40 -7.97 -8.86
C PRO A 76 8.25 -7.02 -9.18
N LEU A 77 7.26 -6.90 -8.28
CA LEU A 77 6.14 -5.98 -8.44
C LEU A 77 6.60 -4.51 -8.54
N SER A 78 7.68 -4.13 -7.84
CA SER A 78 8.25 -2.77 -7.91
C SER A 78 9.00 -2.48 -9.23
N LEU A 79 9.39 -3.51 -9.98
CA LEU A 79 10.18 -3.39 -11.21
C LEU A 79 9.34 -3.48 -12.48
N ILE A 80 8.10 -3.95 -12.41
CA ILE A 80 7.20 -4.03 -13.55
C ILE A 80 6.55 -2.66 -13.87
N PRO A 81 5.98 -2.46 -15.08
CA PRO A 81 5.33 -1.21 -15.45
C PRO A 81 4.19 -0.82 -14.49
N THR A 82 4.03 0.48 -14.25
CA THR A 82 3.05 1.03 -13.29
C THR A 82 1.62 0.55 -13.55
N TRP A 83 1.19 0.49 -14.83
CA TRP A 83 -0.16 0.04 -15.17
C TRP A 83 -0.42 -1.42 -14.76
N LEU A 84 0.60 -2.28 -14.83
CA LEU A 84 0.49 -3.69 -14.48
C LEU A 84 0.57 -3.87 -12.97
N SER A 85 1.46 -3.15 -12.30
CA SER A 85 1.50 -3.10 -10.84
C SER A 85 0.17 -2.63 -10.26
N ASP A 86 -0.41 -1.55 -10.80
CA ASP A 86 -1.70 -1.03 -10.38
C ASP A 86 -2.83 -2.03 -10.63
N PHE A 87 -2.79 -2.76 -11.75
CA PHE A 87 -3.76 -3.81 -12.04
C PHE A 87 -3.68 -4.93 -10.99
N ILE A 88 -2.49 -5.47 -10.73
CA ILE A 88 -2.27 -6.54 -9.75
C ILE A 88 -2.71 -6.08 -8.36
N MET A 89 -2.32 -4.87 -7.93
CA MET A 89 -2.70 -4.33 -6.63
C MET A 89 -4.21 -4.21 -6.48
N ARG A 90 -4.90 -3.66 -7.49
CA ARG A 90 -6.37 -3.54 -7.47
C ARG A 90 -7.06 -4.90 -7.42
N SER A 91 -6.50 -5.90 -8.09
CA SER A 91 -7.00 -7.27 -8.06
C SER A 91 -6.82 -7.91 -6.68
N ILE A 92 -5.65 -7.76 -6.04
CA ILE A 92 -5.37 -8.33 -4.71
C ILE A 92 -6.22 -7.65 -3.63
N SER A 93 -6.34 -6.32 -3.70
CA SER A 93 -7.08 -5.56 -2.70
C SER A 93 -8.60 -5.60 -2.90
N HIS A 94 -9.11 -6.26 -3.95
CA HIS A 94 -10.52 -6.20 -4.36
C HIS A 94 -11.09 -4.78 -4.27
N GLN A 95 -10.40 -3.81 -4.86
CA GLN A 95 -10.73 -2.41 -4.63
C GLN A 95 -12.09 -2.05 -5.27
N GLU A 96 -13.11 -1.90 -4.43
CA GLU A 96 -14.49 -1.59 -4.85
C GLU A 96 -14.73 -0.09 -5.02
N ARG A 97 -13.97 0.74 -4.28
CA ARG A 97 -14.21 2.19 -4.17
C ARG A 97 -12.99 3.00 -4.58
N TYR A 98 -13.25 4.18 -5.13
CA TYR A 98 -12.24 5.13 -5.57
C TYR A 98 -12.36 6.43 -4.76
N PRO A 99 -11.28 7.24 -4.70
CA PRO A 99 -11.36 8.61 -4.21
C PRO A 99 -12.46 9.40 -4.92
N SER A 100 -13.10 10.32 -4.20
CA SER A 100 -14.23 11.11 -4.69
C SER A 100 -13.94 11.85 -6.00
N ALA A 101 -12.73 12.39 -6.16
CA ALA A 101 -12.34 13.10 -7.39
C ALA A 101 -12.26 12.17 -8.60
N ILE A 102 -11.84 10.92 -8.41
CA ILE A 102 -11.82 9.92 -9.49
C ILE A 102 -13.26 9.57 -9.87
N GLU A 103 -14.14 9.34 -8.89
CA GLU A 103 -15.56 9.07 -9.15
C GLU A 103 -16.24 10.22 -9.90
N LYS A 104 -16.01 11.47 -9.47
CA LYS A 104 -16.46 12.69 -10.16
C LYS A 104 -15.94 12.76 -11.60
N LYS A 105 -14.65 12.45 -11.82
CA LYS A 105 -14.02 12.44 -13.16
C LYS A 105 -14.62 11.36 -14.07
N MET A 106 -14.86 10.16 -13.56
CA MET A 106 -15.52 9.09 -14.32
C MET A 106 -16.96 9.45 -14.67
N ALA A 107 -17.73 10.02 -13.73
CA ALA A 107 -19.08 10.48 -13.97
C ALA A 107 -19.14 11.59 -15.02
N ARG A 108 -18.19 12.53 -15.00
CA ARG A 108 -18.07 13.58 -16.02
C ARG A 108 -17.78 13.01 -17.41
N ARG A 109 -16.85 12.05 -17.52
CA ARG A 109 -16.55 11.37 -18.80
C ARG A 109 -17.76 10.63 -19.35
N LYS A 110 -18.53 9.94 -18.51
CA LYS A 110 -19.75 9.23 -18.91
C LYS A 110 -20.85 10.17 -19.41
N LYS A 111 -20.91 11.42 -18.92
CA LYS A 111 -21.86 12.43 -19.42
C LYS A 111 -21.48 13.02 -20.78
N LEU A 112 -20.22 12.89 -21.19
CA LEU A 112 -19.68 13.46 -22.44
C LEU A 112 -19.64 12.44 -23.59
N ALA A 113 -19.86 11.16 -23.30
CA ALA A 113 -19.95 10.06 -24.26
C ALA A 113 -21.41 9.71 -24.53
#